data_AF-A0A4V2E8V5-F1
#
_entry.id   AF-A0A4V2E8V5-F1
#
_cell.length_a   1.000
_cell.length_b   1.000
_cell.length_c   1.000
_cell.angle_alpha   90.00
_cell.angle_beta   90.00
_cell.angle_gamma   90.00
#
_symmetry.space_group_name_H-M   'P 1'
#
loop_
_entity.id
_entity.type
_entity.pdbx_description
1 polymer ?
#
loop_
_entity_poly.entity_id
_entity_poly.type
_entity_poly.pdbx_seq_one_letter_code
_entity_poly.pdbx_strand_id
1 'polypeptide(L)'
;MKAKWEDPEYRAKMAARDSKREELRKADPERFTRTGVPNGMRKAEAQRMWSVAEAQADKIIQTMKAGGLLPETAADQTTAADQSSVPVPDTEDEMAEAMLREAFKLALGPTGTRAKLAALATIMRYTRLKPMAVLQLATAEGVLDELVGRS
;
A
#
# COMPACT_ATOMS: atom_id res chain seq x y z
N MET A 1 -22.06 -25.80 -23.18
CA MET A 1 -22.37 -24.42 -22.72
C MET A 1 -23.68 -23.89 -23.29
N LYS A 2 -23.97 -24.04 -24.60
CA LYS A 2 -25.20 -23.53 -25.25
C LYS A 2 -26.51 -24.09 -24.66
N ALA A 3 -26.59 -25.40 -24.40
CA ALA A 3 -27.82 -26.05 -23.93
C ALA A 3 -28.40 -25.52 -22.60
N LYS A 4 -27.57 -24.95 -21.70
CA LYS A 4 -28.06 -24.37 -20.44
C LYS A 4 -28.63 -22.96 -20.63
N TRP A 5 -28.20 -22.23 -21.66
CA TRP A 5 -28.70 -20.89 -21.96
C TRP A 5 -30.01 -20.90 -22.75
N GLU A 6 -30.40 -22.04 -23.32
CA GLU A 6 -31.71 -22.22 -23.95
C GLU A 6 -32.82 -22.37 -22.90
N ASP A 7 -32.49 -22.88 -21.71
CA ASP A 7 -33.40 -22.98 -20.57
C ASP A 7 -33.77 -21.58 -20.02
N PRO A 8 -35.06 -21.18 -20.08
CA PRO A 8 -35.53 -19.89 -19.58
C PRO A 8 -35.36 -19.73 -18.07
N GLU A 9 -35.46 -20.81 -17.28
CA GLU A 9 -35.28 -20.74 -15.82
C GLU A 9 -33.83 -20.48 -15.45
N TYR A 10 -32.89 -21.17 -16.12
CA TYR A 10 -31.47 -20.93 -15.94
C TYR A 10 -31.08 -19.50 -16.34
N ARG A 11 -31.64 -18.98 -17.44
CA ARG A 11 -31.43 -17.58 -17.86
C ARG A 11 -31.94 -16.60 -16.83
N ALA A 12 -33.15 -16.77 -16.32
CA ALA A 12 -33.72 -15.91 -15.29
C ALA A 12 -32.87 -15.92 -14.00
N LYS A 13 -32.39 -17.10 -13.59
CA LYS A 13 -31.49 -17.25 -12.44
C LYS A 13 -30.16 -16.50 -12.61
N MET A 14 -29.57 -16.58 -13.80
CA MET A 14 -28.31 -15.89 -14.11
C MET A 14 -28.52 -14.37 -14.21
N ALA A 15 -29.62 -13.92 -14.82
CA ALA A 15 -29.99 -12.50 -14.87
C ALA A 15 -30.20 -11.91 -13.47
N ALA A 16 -30.91 -12.63 -12.58
CA ALA A 16 -31.10 -12.20 -11.20
C ALA A 16 -29.77 -12.14 -10.42
N ARG A 17 -28.86 -13.11 -10.64
CA ARG A 17 -27.52 -13.10 -10.05
C ARG A 17 -26.71 -11.89 -10.53
N ASP A 18 -26.74 -11.60 -11.82
CA ASP A 18 -25.96 -10.53 -12.42
C ASP A 18 -26.53 -9.15 -12.00
N SER A 19 -27.86 -8.98 -11.95
CA SER A 19 -28.52 -7.78 -11.40
C SER A 19 -28.10 -7.52 -9.94
N LYS A 20 -28.18 -8.55 -9.09
CA LYS A 20 -27.76 -8.45 -7.68
C LYS A 20 -26.28 -8.07 -7.56
N ARG A 21 -25.43 -8.59 -8.44
CA ARG A 21 -24.00 -8.26 -8.47
C ARG A 21 -23.76 -6.82 -8.92
N GLU A 22 -24.53 -6.31 -9.87
CA GLU A 22 -24.45 -4.92 -10.31
C GLU A 22 -24.94 -3.94 -9.24
N GLU A 23 -26.04 -4.25 -8.56
CA GLU A 23 -26.54 -3.47 -7.41
C GLU A 23 -25.49 -3.41 -6.30
N LEU A 24 -24.89 -4.56 -5.95
CA LEU A 24 -23.80 -4.59 -4.98
C LEU A 24 -22.58 -3.80 -5.44
N ARG A 25 -22.25 -3.81 -6.73
CA ARG A 25 -21.14 -3.03 -7.28
C ARG A 25 -21.42 -1.53 -7.26
N LYS A 26 -22.66 -1.11 -7.48
CA LYS A 26 -23.09 0.29 -7.38
C LYS A 26 -23.09 0.77 -5.92
N ALA A 27 -23.60 -0.07 -5.01
CA ALA A 27 -23.66 0.25 -3.59
C ALA A 27 -22.27 0.25 -2.93
N ASP A 28 -21.38 -0.64 -3.36
CA ASP A 28 -20.09 -0.86 -2.70
C ASP A 28 -18.97 -1.10 -3.72
N PRO A 29 -18.54 -0.07 -4.48
CA PRO A 29 -17.59 -0.22 -5.58
C PRO A 29 -16.24 -0.79 -5.14
N GLU A 30 -15.74 -0.39 -3.97
CA GLU A 30 -14.44 -0.79 -3.43
C GLU A 30 -14.32 -2.28 -3.13
N ARG A 31 -15.45 -2.95 -2.86
CA ARG A 31 -15.48 -4.39 -2.66
C ARG A 31 -15.08 -5.16 -3.92
N PHE A 32 -15.38 -4.60 -5.10
CA PHE A 32 -15.18 -5.26 -6.39
C PHE A 32 -13.88 -4.84 -7.09
N THR A 33 -13.22 -3.77 -6.62
CA THR A 33 -11.91 -3.37 -7.15
C THR A 33 -10.82 -4.31 -6.64
N ARG A 34 -9.87 -4.64 -7.52
CA ARG A 34 -8.65 -5.40 -7.21
C ARG A 34 -7.39 -4.52 -7.21
N THR A 35 -7.57 -3.20 -7.20
CA THR A 35 -6.47 -2.24 -7.15
C THR A 35 -5.61 -2.53 -5.92
N GLY A 36 -4.28 -2.59 -6.10
CA GLY A 36 -3.34 -2.91 -5.02
C GLY A 36 -3.28 -4.39 -4.61
N VAL A 37 -4.01 -5.30 -5.28
CA VAL A 37 -3.97 -6.74 -4.97
C VAL A 37 -3.27 -7.49 -6.12
N PRO A 38 -2.09 -8.09 -5.89
CA PRO A 38 -1.42 -8.90 -6.90
C PRO A 38 -2.24 -10.05 -7.45
N ASN A 39 -1.88 -10.48 -8.67
CA ASN A 39 -2.40 -11.70 -9.25
C ASN A 39 -2.02 -12.90 -8.37
N GLY A 40 -2.97 -13.80 -8.12
CA GLY A 40 -2.78 -14.96 -7.23
C GLY A 40 -3.00 -14.68 -5.74
N MET A 41 -3.07 -13.42 -5.32
CA MET A 41 -3.29 -13.04 -3.92
C MET A 41 -4.76 -12.71 -3.62
N ARG A 42 -5.20 -13.00 -2.39
CA ARG A 42 -6.51 -12.59 -1.86
C ARG A 42 -6.45 -11.17 -1.31
N LYS A 43 -7.56 -10.41 -1.39
CA LYS A 43 -7.63 -9.01 -0.91
C LYS A 43 -7.21 -8.87 0.57
N ALA A 44 -7.65 -9.80 1.43
CA ALA A 44 -7.31 -9.78 2.85
C ALA A 44 -5.81 -9.99 3.12
N GLU A 45 -5.14 -10.80 2.30
CA GLU A 45 -3.70 -11.05 2.43
C GLU A 45 -2.90 -9.84 1.94
N ALA A 46 -3.29 -9.27 0.79
CA ALA A 46 -2.69 -8.03 0.29
C ALA A 46 -2.85 -6.89 1.30
N GLN A 47 -4.04 -6.74 1.90
CA GLN A 47 -4.29 -5.71 2.92
C GLN A 47 -3.35 -5.85 4.13
N ARG A 48 -3.15 -7.08 4.63
CA ARG A 48 -2.20 -7.33 5.73
C ARG A 48 -0.79 -6.92 5.35
N MET A 49 -0.33 -7.28 4.15
CA MET A 49 1.00 -6.89 3.67
C MET A 49 1.13 -5.37 3.50
N TRP A 50 0.08 -4.69 3.03
CA TRP A 50 0.06 -3.22 2.94
C TRP A 50 0.15 -2.56 4.32
N SER A 51 -0.59 -3.06 5.32
CA SER A 51 -0.51 -2.54 6.69
C SER A 51 0.88 -2.73 7.32
N VAL A 52 1.54 -3.86 7.06
CA VAL A 52 2.93 -4.09 7.51
C VAL A 52 3.89 -3.13 6.80
N ALA A 53 3.75 -2.97 5.48
CA ALA A 53 4.59 -2.06 4.70
C ALA A 53 4.40 -0.59 5.13
N GLU A 54 3.18 -0.19 5.48
CA GLU A 54 2.87 1.13 6.02
C GLU A 54 3.55 1.37 7.37
N ALA A 55 3.40 0.44 8.32
CA ALA A 55 4.07 0.57 9.62
C ALA A 55 5.60 0.63 9.48
N GLN A 56 6.18 -0.15 8.56
CA GLN A 56 7.62 -0.12 8.28
C GLN A 56 8.05 1.20 7.62
N ALA A 57 7.28 1.71 6.67
CA ALA A 57 7.56 3.00 6.02
C ALA A 57 7.58 4.15 7.05
N ASP A 58 6.61 4.16 7.97
CA ASP A 58 6.51 5.18 9.02
C ASP A 58 7.72 5.16 9.94
N LYS A 59 8.14 3.96 10.34
CA LYS A 59 9.31 3.77 11.18
C LYS A 59 10.60 4.20 10.47
N ILE A 60 10.74 3.88 9.19
CA ILE A 60 11.90 4.32 8.39
C ILE A 60 11.94 5.84 8.30
N ILE A 61 10.80 6.51 8.09
CA ILE A 61 10.77 7.98 8.07
C ILE A 61 11.16 8.57 9.43
N GLN A 62 10.63 8.03 10.53
CA GLN A 62 11.00 8.48 11.88
C GLN A 62 12.50 8.31 12.15
N THR A 63 13.10 7.18 11.77
CA THR A 63 14.55 6.96 11.91
C THR A 63 15.37 7.90 11.03
N MET A 64 14.89 8.21 9.82
CA MET A 64 15.55 9.19 8.95
C MET A 64 15.48 10.62 9.51
N LYS A 65 14.36 11.02 10.12
CA LYS A 65 14.24 12.30 10.84
C LYS A 65 15.20 12.34 12.04
N ALA A 66 15.22 11.29 12.86
CA ALA A 66 16.13 11.18 14.00
C ALA A 66 17.62 11.22 13.61
N GLY A 67 17.96 10.69 12.43
CA GLY A 67 19.30 10.75 11.86
C GLY A 67 19.66 12.09 11.20
N GLY A 68 18.74 13.06 11.15
CA GLY A 68 18.95 14.35 10.48
C GLY A 68 18.97 14.28 8.95
N LEU A 69 18.48 13.19 8.35
CA LEU A 69 18.38 13.05 6.88
C LEU A 69 17.14 13.73 6.30
N LEU A 70 16.12 13.99 7.13
CA LEU A 70 14.90 14.69 6.76
C LEU A 70 14.65 15.84 7.75
N PRO A 71 14.08 16.97 7.30
CA PRO A 71 13.65 18.02 8.21
C PRO A 71 12.59 17.51 9.19
N GLU A 72 12.60 18.04 10.42
CA GLU A 72 11.50 17.84 11.37
C GLU A 72 10.31 18.68 10.90
N THR A 73 9.49 18.09 10.04
CA THR A 73 8.15 18.59 9.72
C THR A 73 7.26 18.45 10.95
N ALA A 74 6.46 19.48 11.22
CA ALA A 74 5.45 19.41 12.27
C ALA A 74 4.54 18.21 11.98
N ALA A 75 4.40 17.32 12.96
CA ALA A 75 3.47 16.21 12.89
C ALA A 75 2.05 16.79 12.97
N ASP A 76 1.58 17.39 11.88
CA ASP A 76 0.22 17.84 11.84
C ASP A 76 -0.67 16.61 11.81
N GLN A 77 -1.43 16.50 12.88
CA GLN A 77 -2.31 15.40 13.17
C GLN A 77 -3.31 15.35 12.03
N THR A 78 -3.18 14.35 11.15
CA THR A 78 -4.31 13.88 10.35
C THR A 78 -5.38 13.40 11.32
N THR A 79 -6.17 14.35 11.80
CA THR A 79 -7.44 14.12 12.46
C THR A 79 -8.31 13.41 11.44
N ALA A 80 -8.84 12.27 11.85
CA ALA A 80 -9.68 11.39 11.07
C ALA A 80 -11.06 12.02 10.78
N ALA A 81 -11.09 13.15 10.08
CA ALA A 81 -12.29 13.80 9.58
C ALA A 81 -12.22 13.81 8.05
N ASP A 82 -13.15 13.09 7.43
CA ASP A 82 -13.31 12.89 5.98
C ASP A 82 -12.35 11.92 5.26
N GLN A 83 -12.78 10.66 5.15
CA GLN A 83 -12.10 9.57 4.45
C GLN A 83 -12.11 9.69 2.91
N SER A 84 -12.46 10.84 2.33
CA SER A 84 -12.64 10.98 0.88
C SER A 84 -11.66 11.92 0.17
N SER A 85 -10.86 12.70 0.91
CA SER A 85 -9.82 13.55 0.34
C SER A 85 -8.46 13.20 0.95
N VAL A 86 -7.51 12.75 0.13
CA VAL A 86 -6.10 12.67 0.54
C VAL A 86 -5.65 14.11 0.83
N PRO A 87 -5.33 14.48 2.08
CA PRO A 87 -4.88 15.84 2.37
C PRO A 87 -3.56 16.06 1.64
N VAL A 88 -3.56 17.02 0.71
CA VAL A 88 -2.34 17.45 0.02
C VAL A 88 -1.59 18.36 0.99
N PRO A 89 -0.34 18.07 1.35
CA PRO A 89 0.41 18.93 2.25
C PRO A 89 0.67 20.31 1.62
N ASP A 90 0.65 21.35 2.45
CA ASP A 90 0.79 22.74 2.00
C ASP A 90 2.25 23.17 1.82
N THR A 91 3.21 22.44 2.42
CA THR A 91 4.63 22.71 2.28
C THR A 91 5.35 21.69 1.39
N GLU A 92 6.39 22.14 0.68
CA GLU A 92 7.19 21.25 -0.17
C GLU A 92 7.88 20.14 0.65
N ASP A 93 8.28 20.44 1.89
CA ASP A 93 8.93 19.48 2.79
C ASP A 93 7.96 18.38 3.26
N GLU A 94 6.73 18.73 3.63
CA GLU A 94 5.70 17.74 3.96
C GLU A 94 5.28 16.92 2.74
N MET A 95 5.22 17.55 1.56
CA MET A 95 4.93 16.86 0.30
C MET A 95 6.04 15.85 -0.03
N ALA A 96 7.29 16.23 0.19
CA ALA A 96 8.43 15.34 -0.01
C ALA A 96 8.42 14.17 0.98
N GLU A 97 8.07 14.41 2.24
CA GLU A 97 7.89 13.34 3.23
C GLU A 97 6.74 12.40 2.84
N ALA A 98 5.58 12.93 2.48
CA ALA A 98 4.43 12.13 2.05
C ALA A 98 4.79 11.29 0.81
N MET A 99 5.53 11.86 -0.14
CA MET A 99 6.01 11.14 -1.32
C MET A 99 6.98 10.02 -0.94
N LEU A 100 7.93 10.27 -0.04
CA LEU A 100 8.84 9.24 0.46
C LEU A 100 8.10 8.12 1.18
N ARG A 101 7.09 8.46 1.99
CA ARG A 101 6.27 7.48 2.71
C ARG A 101 5.59 6.52 1.73
N GLU A 102 4.97 7.06 0.70
CA GLU A 102 4.33 6.26 -0.34
C GLU A 102 5.35 5.47 -1.17
N ALA A 103 6.54 6.04 -1.44
CA ALA A 103 7.61 5.29 -2.09
C ALA A 103 8.09 4.09 -1.25
N PHE A 104 8.27 4.26 0.07
CA PHE A 104 8.61 3.15 0.96
C PHE A 104 7.52 2.09 1.02
N LYS A 105 6.23 2.50 1.11
CA LYS A 105 5.09 1.57 1.02
C LYS A 105 5.13 0.77 -0.28
N LEU A 106 5.35 1.40 -1.43
CA LEU A 106 5.41 0.72 -2.73
C LEU A 106 6.61 -0.25 -2.85
N ALA A 107 7.75 0.11 -2.26
CA ALA A 107 8.95 -0.73 -2.26
C ALA A 107 8.78 -1.99 -1.39
N LEU A 108 8.20 -1.84 -0.20
CA LEU A 108 8.01 -2.91 0.78
C LEU A 108 6.75 -3.74 0.52
N GLY A 109 5.72 -3.12 -0.07
CA GLY A 109 4.42 -3.72 -0.27
C GLY A 109 4.39 -4.86 -1.30
N PRO A 110 3.23 -5.51 -1.45
CA PRO A 110 3.00 -6.59 -2.40
C PRO A 110 2.83 -6.02 -3.82
N THR A 111 3.87 -5.41 -4.38
CA THR A 111 3.87 -4.87 -5.75
C THR A 111 4.79 -5.68 -6.68
N GLY A 112 4.64 -5.48 -7.99
CA GLY A 112 5.53 -6.12 -8.97
C GLY A 112 6.94 -5.53 -8.95
N THR A 113 7.93 -6.29 -9.42
CA THR A 113 9.35 -5.91 -9.40
C THR A 113 9.62 -4.53 -10.03
N ARG A 114 8.95 -4.19 -11.13
CA ARG A 114 9.11 -2.88 -11.78
C ARG A 114 8.68 -1.71 -10.87
N ALA A 115 7.56 -1.86 -10.16
CA ALA A 115 7.06 -0.83 -9.24
C ALA A 115 8.02 -0.67 -8.05
N LYS A 116 8.52 -1.78 -7.50
CA LYS A 116 9.53 -1.76 -6.43
C LYS A 116 10.81 -1.05 -6.86
N LEU A 117 11.33 -1.37 -8.04
CA LEU A 117 12.55 -0.73 -8.56
C LEU A 117 12.36 0.76 -8.80
N ALA A 118 11.21 1.19 -9.32
CA ALA A 118 10.91 2.61 -9.49
C ALA A 118 10.83 3.33 -8.14
N ALA A 119 10.16 2.74 -7.15
CA ALA A 119 10.06 3.30 -5.81
C ALA A 119 11.43 3.43 -5.12
N LEU A 120 12.26 2.38 -5.21
CA LEU A 120 13.63 2.41 -4.70
C LEU A 120 14.49 3.48 -5.41
N ALA A 121 14.34 3.64 -6.73
CA ALA A 121 15.04 4.68 -7.47
C ALA A 121 14.66 6.09 -6.97
N THR A 122 13.38 6.32 -6.69
CA THR A 122 12.89 7.58 -6.12
C THR A 122 13.50 7.84 -4.73
N ILE A 123 13.47 6.83 -3.84
CA ILE A 123 14.08 6.92 -2.50
C ILE A 123 15.57 7.25 -2.60
N MET A 124 16.32 6.52 -3.44
CA MET A 124 17.76 6.75 -3.61
C MET A 124 18.07 8.13 -4.19
N ARG A 125 17.26 8.61 -5.14
CA ARG A 125 17.45 9.93 -5.75
C ARG A 125 17.24 11.06 -4.74
N TYR A 126 16.23 10.93 -3.88
CA TYR A 126 15.89 11.94 -2.89
C TYR A 126 16.89 11.95 -1.73
N THR A 127 17.13 10.78 -1.14
CA THR A 127 17.97 10.63 0.07
C THR A 127 19.47 10.65 -0.23
N ARG A 128 19.85 10.53 -1.52
CA ARG A 128 21.23 10.34 -2.00
C ARG A 128 21.95 9.16 -1.32
N LEU A 129 21.19 8.23 -0.73
CA LEU A 129 21.74 7.05 -0.08
C LEU A 129 22.33 6.10 -1.12
N LYS A 130 23.43 5.45 -0.74
CA LYS A 130 23.97 4.32 -1.51
C LYS A 130 22.94 3.17 -1.49
N PRO A 131 22.77 2.41 -2.59
CA PRO A 131 21.76 1.36 -2.70
C PRO A 131 21.80 0.32 -1.55
N MET A 132 23.00 0.03 -1.04
CA MET A 132 23.18 -0.87 0.11
C MET A 132 22.62 -0.32 1.42
N ALA A 133 22.65 1.00 1.64
CA ALA A 133 22.14 1.60 2.86
C ALA A 133 20.60 1.52 2.92
N VAL A 134 19.93 1.61 1.77
CA VAL A 134 18.46 1.46 1.68
C VAL A 134 18.02 0.04 2.01
N LEU A 135 18.76 -0.96 1.53
CA LEU A 135 18.49 -2.37 1.86
C LEU A 135 18.83 -2.69 3.32
N GLN A 136 19.90 -2.10 3.86
CA GLN A 136 20.29 -2.27 5.26
C GLN A 136 19.27 -1.64 6.21
N LEU A 137 18.70 -0.48 5.92
CA LEU A 137 17.59 0.07 6.71
C LEU A 137 16.36 -0.87 6.72
N ALA A 138 16.10 -1.57 5.62
CA ALA A 138 15.00 -2.54 5.52
C ALA A 138 15.30 -3.92 6.16
N THR A 139 16.57 -4.29 6.32
CA THR A 139 17.01 -5.62 6.81
C THR A 139 17.63 -5.60 8.20
N ALA A 140 18.19 -4.48 8.66
CA ALA A 140 18.83 -4.35 9.97
C ALA A 140 17.86 -4.56 11.13
N GLU A 141 16.55 -4.41 10.90
CA GLU A 141 15.54 -4.67 11.93
C GLU A 141 15.00 -6.09 11.96
N GLY A 142 15.23 -6.90 10.90
CA GLY A 142 14.94 -8.35 10.96
C GLY A 142 15.89 -9.10 11.89
N VAL A 143 17.10 -8.58 12.11
CA VAL A 143 18.13 -9.17 12.98
C VAL A 143 17.92 -8.80 14.44
N LEU A 144 17.34 -7.63 14.73
CA LEU A 144 17.08 -7.18 16.11
C LEU A 144 15.90 -7.91 16.75
N ASP A 145 14.81 -8.17 16.01
CA ASP A 145 13.68 -8.98 16.54
C ASP A 145 14.06 -10.47 16.71
N GLU A 146 14.94 -11.02 15.87
CA GLU A 146 15.43 -12.40 16.02
C GLU A 146 16.41 -12.56 17.19
N LEU A 147 17.11 -11.49 17.59
CA LEU A 147 18.00 -11.47 18.77
C LEU A 147 17.25 -11.20 20.08
N VAL A 148 16.15 -10.44 20.06
CA VAL A 148 15.30 -10.21 21.24
C VAL A 148 14.37 -11.41 21.50
N GLY A 149 13.97 -12.16 20.47
CA GLY A 149 13.21 -13.41 20.61
C GLY A 149 14.01 -14.63 21.10
N ARG A 150 15.30 -14.47 21.44
CA ARG A 150 16.18 -15.54 21.92
C ARG A 150 16.80 -15.30 23.30
N SER A 151 16.34 -14.30 24.06
CA SER A 151 16.73 -14.11 25.47
C SER A 151 15.72 -14.69 26.44
#